data_AF-A0A7C0WHY1-F1
#
_entry.id   AF-A0A7C0WHY1-F1
#
_cell.length_a   1.000
_cell.length_b   1.000
_cell.length_c   1.000
_cell.angle_alpha   90.00
_cell.angle_beta   90.00
_cell.angle_gamma   90.00
#
_symmetry.space_group_name_H-M   'P 1'
#
loop_
_entity.id
_entity.type
_entity.pdbx_description
1 polymer ?
#
loop_
_entity_poly.entity_id
_entity_poly.type
_entity_poly.pdbx_seq_one_letter_code
_entity_poly.pdbx_strand_id
1 'polypeptide(L)'
;DGGGMGDVVLDTKYQLWKKDLPGAQYKAAAFARLKLPTASDTGTPRLGSGSTDLAGGIAAGYESRRWYWFTSAAYSLNNKGGSGLEKGDRQFLNAVGGVRPILSEYGEPDTVFMLELNWERSDRDKLNGLSLANTGGSELFISPVFWWTYRQIAVKGGVQLPVMQDLNGTQPDNDYRGKLELVYHF
;
A
#
# COMPACT_ATOMS: atom_id res chain seq x y z
N ASP A 1 12.01 14.31 21.71
CA ASP A 1 12.85 13.15 21.39
C ASP A 1 11.97 11.94 21.10
N GLY A 2 11.79 11.62 19.82
CA GLY A 2 10.87 10.58 19.37
C GLY A 2 11.45 9.89 18.13
N GLY A 3 12.54 9.18 18.32
CA GLY A 3 13.21 8.42 17.27
C GLY A 3 13.39 6.98 17.73
N GLY A 4 13.03 6.03 16.89
CA GLY A 4 13.32 4.62 17.09
C GLY A 4 12.89 3.81 15.89
N MET A 5 13.38 2.58 15.82
CA MET A 5 13.12 1.69 14.70
C MET A 5 11.67 1.18 14.75
N GLY A 6 10.99 1.17 13.61
CA GLY A 6 9.70 0.50 13.45
C GLY A 6 9.83 -1.02 13.37
N ASP A 7 8.69 -1.70 13.33
CA ASP A 7 8.62 -3.16 13.22
C ASP A 7 9.30 -3.67 11.94
N VAL A 8 10.01 -4.79 12.04
CA VAL A 8 10.59 -5.48 10.88
C VAL A 8 9.47 -6.10 10.05
N VAL A 9 9.52 -5.86 8.74
CA VAL A 9 8.56 -6.41 7.76
C VAL A 9 9.31 -7.30 6.78
N LEU A 10 8.81 -8.52 6.59
CA LEU A 10 9.29 -9.47 5.61
C LEU A 10 8.23 -9.64 4.52
N ASP A 11 8.59 -9.38 3.27
CA ASP A 11 7.71 -9.45 2.13
C ASP A 11 8.20 -10.48 1.12
N THR A 12 7.27 -11.24 0.54
CA THR A 12 7.54 -12.15 -0.58
C THR A 12 6.49 -12.00 -1.67
N LYS A 13 6.90 -12.22 -2.92
CA LYS A 13 6.05 -12.14 -4.10
C LYS A 13 6.40 -13.26 -5.06
N TYR A 14 5.38 -13.94 -5.57
CA TYR A 14 5.51 -15.01 -6.53
C TYR A 14 4.69 -14.71 -7.78
N GLN A 15 5.35 -14.67 -8.95
CA GLN A 15 4.67 -14.45 -10.23
C GLN A 15 3.98 -15.74 -10.66
N LEU A 16 2.65 -15.75 -10.57
CA LEU A 16 1.80 -16.89 -10.91
C LEU A 16 1.68 -17.08 -12.42
N TRP A 17 1.62 -15.97 -13.16
CA TRP A 17 1.41 -16.00 -14.59
C TRP A 17 2.01 -14.78 -15.26
N LYS A 18 2.43 -14.98 -16.51
CA LYS A 18 2.96 -13.93 -17.38
C LYS A 18 2.68 -14.27 -18.83
N LYS A 19 2.33 -13.26 -19.62
CA LYS A 19 2.22 -13.35 -21.08
C LYS A 19 2.89 -12.14 -21.73
N ASP A 20 3.91 -12.42 -22.54
CA ASP A 20 4.61 -11.42 -23.33
C ASP A 20 3.89 -11.17 -24.67
N LEU A 21 3.84 -9.91 -25.07
CA LEU A 21 3.36 -9.44 -26.36
C LEU A 21 4.40 -8.48 -26.96
N PRO A 22 4.37 -8.23 -28.27
CA PRO A 22 5.19 -7.17 -28.86
C PRO A 22 4.90 -5.81 -28.20
N GLY A 23 5.87 -5.31 -27.43
CA GLY A 23 5.78 -4.01 -26.75
C GLY A 23 4.81 -3.95 -25.56
N ALA A 24 4.33 -5.11 -25.07
CA ALA A 24 3.45 -5.18 -23.92
C ALA A 24 3.57 -6.50 -23.16
N GLN A 25 3.08 -6.53 -21.93
CA GLN A 25 3.13 -7.70 -21.08
C GLN A 25 1.97 -7.70 -20.10
N TYR A 26 1.41 -8.88 -19.89
CA TYR A 26 0.50 -9.14 -18.78
C TYR A 26 1.22 -9.94 -17.69
N LYS A 27 0.92 -9.64 -16.43
CA LYS A 27 1.43 -10.37 -15.27
C LYS A 27 0.31 -10.59 -14.26
N ALA A 28 0.38 -11.71 -13.55
CA ALA A 28 -0.34 -11.94 -12.31
C ALA A 28 0.61 -12.53 -11.26
N ALA A 29 0.45 -12.11 -10.01
CA ALA A 29 1.28 -12.53 -8.90
C ALA A 29 0.46 -12.66 -7.61
N ALA A 30 0.91 -13.54 -6.73
CA ALA A 30 0.51 -13.54 -5.33
C ALA A 30 1.64 -12.94 -4.49
N PHE A 31 1.30 -12.37 -3.34
CA PHE A 31 2.27 -11.86 -2.38
C PHE A 31 1.81 -12.12 -0.96
N ALA A 32 2.78 -12.16 -0.05
CA ALA A 32 2.57 -12.27 1.38
C ALA A 32 3.53 -11.33 2.12
N ARG A 33 3.08 -10.82 3.26
CA ARG A 33 3.78 -9.89 4.13
C ARG A 33 3.64 -10.36 5.56
N LEU A 34 4.76 -10.48 6.27
CA LEU A 34 4.82 -10.78 7.69
C LEU A 34 5.46 -9.61 8.42
N LYS A 35 4.73 -8.99 9.34
CA LYS A 35 5.27 -7.98 10.25
C LYS A 35 5.59 -8.65 11.58
N LEU A 36 6.81 -8.44 12.08
CA LEU A 36 7.30 -8.97 13.34
C LEU A 36 7.32 -7.87 14.42
N PRO A 37 6.97 -8.19 15.68
CA PRO A 37 6.90 -7.21 16.77
C PRO A 37 8.30 -6.91 17.32
N THR A 38 9.12 -6.20 16.55
CA THR A 38 10.51 -5.90 16.92
C THR A 38 10.68 -4.48 17.45
N ALA A 39 9.71 -3.59 17.23
CA ALA A 39 9.75 -2.23 17.76
C ALA A 39 9.16 -2.14 19.16
N SER A 40 9.60 -1.13 19.91
CA SER A 40 9.09 -0.87 21.26
C SER A 40 7.59 -0.52 21.23
N ASP A 41 6.81 -1.24 22.03
CA ASP A 41 5.38 -1.07 22.24
C ASP A 41 5.06 -0.31 23.56
N THR A 42 6.09 0.10 24.31
CA THR A 42 5.98 0.74 25.62
C THR A 42 6.35 2.24 25.64
N GLY A 43 6.93 2.77 24.55
CA GLY A 43 7.31 4.19 24.43
C GLY A 43 6.18 5.14 24.01
N THR A 44 6.41 6.44 24.17
CA THR A 44 5.55 7.53 23.68
C THR A 44 6.33 8.41 22.70
N PRO A 45 6.03 8.41 21.39
CA PRO A 45 4.99 7.62 20.73
C PRO A 45 5.33 6.12 20.69
N ARG A 46 4.30 5.26 20.61
CA ARG A 46 4.49 3.82 20.40
C ARG A 46 5.07 3.59 19.00
N LEU A 47 6.15 2.83 18.92
CA LEU A 47 6.88 2.59 17.67
C LEU A 47 6.51 1.26 17.00
N GLY A 48 6.00 0.31 17.78
CA GLY A 48 5.44 -0.97 17.31
C GLY A 48 4.05 -1.22 17.85
N SER A 49 3.31 -2.13 17.22
CA SER A 49 2.03 -2.62 17.77
C SER A 49 2.20 -3.75 18.79
N GLY A 50 3.40 -4.34 18.89
CA GLY A 50 3.64 -5.55 19.67
C GLY A 50 2.90 -6.78 19.11
N SER A 51 2.39 -6.70 17.87
CA SER A 51 1.67 -7.78 17.19
C SER A 51 2.46 -8.33 16.01
N THR A 52 2.37 -9.64 15.83
CA THR A 52 2.76 -10.29 14.57
C THR A 52 1.59 -10.23 13.61
N ASP A 53 1.70 -9.48 12.52
CA ASP A 53 0.61 -9.33 11.55
C ASP A 53 0.96 -10.05 10.25
N LEU A 54 -0.03 -10.69 9.63
CA LEU A 54 0.12 -11.41 8.37
C LEU A 54 -0.81 -10.79 7.34
N ALA A 55 -0.27 -10.40 6.19
CA ALA A 55 -1.06 -9.96 5.05
C ALA A 55 -0.74 -10.79 3.81
N GLY A 56 -1.71 -10.90 2.92
CA GLY A 56 -1.56 -11.60 1.67
C GLY A 56 -2.52 -11.07 0.62
N GLY A 57 -2.18 -11.27 -0.65
CA GLY A 57 -3.00 -10.78 -1.73
C GLY A 57 -2.56 -11.25 -3.09
N ILE A 58 -3.31 -10.80 -4.09
CA ILE A 58 -3.06 -11.03 -5.50
C ILE A 58 -3.01 -9.68 -6.23
N ALA A 59 -2.21 -9.64 -7.29
CA ALA A 59 -2.13 -8.50 -8.18
C ALA A 59 -2.06 -8.97 -9.62
N ALA A 60 -2.72 -8.23 -10.51
CA ALA A 60 -2.62 -8.40 -11.94
C ALA A 60 -2.35 -7.06 -12.61
N GLY A 61 -1.72 -7.09 -13.77
CA GLY A 61 -1.45 -5.86 -14.50
C GLY A 61 -1.07 -6.08 -15.94
N TYR A 62 -1.14 -4.98 -16.67
CA TYR A 62 -0.71 -4.82 -18.04
C TYR A 62 0.24 -3.64 -18.11
N GLU A 63 1.40 -3.88 -18.70
CA GLU A 63 2.42 -2.87 -18.93
C GLU A 63 2.74 -2.88 -20.41
N SER A 64 2.57 -1.74 -21.08
CA SER A 64 2.98 -1.57 -22.47
C SER A 64 3.91 -0.39 -22.62
N ARG A 65 4.38 -0.13 -23.85
CA ARG A 65 5.15 1.08 -24.10
C ARG A 65 4.38 2.37 -23.77
N ARG A 66 3.05 2.36 -23.82
CA ARG A 66 2.23 3.58 -23.68
C ARG A 66 1.24 3.53 -22.52
N TRP A 67 0.55 2.42 -22.37
CA TRP A 67 -0.59 2.25 -21.48
C TRP A 67 -0.29 1.25 -20.38
N TYR A 68 -0.85 1.53 -19.21
CA TYR A 68 -0.68 0.75 -18.00
C TYR A 68 -2.03 0.54 -17.35
N TRP A 69 -2.23 -0.65 -16.80
CA TRP A 69 -3.23 -0.83 -15.77
C TRP A 69 -2.77 -1.85 -14.74
N PHE A 70 -3.18 -1.65 -13.51
CA PHE A 70 -2.91 -2.58 -12.41
C PHE A 70 -4.16 -2.75 -11.56
N THR A 71 -4.33 -3.94 -10.99
CA THR A 71 -5.34 -4.17 -9.96
C THR A 71 -4.81 -5.11 -8.91
N SER A 72 -5.25 -4.93 -7.67
CA SER A 72 -4.89 -5.82 -6.58
C SER A 72 -6.01 -5.95 -5.55
N ALA A 73 -6.01 -7.10 -4.88
CA ALA A 73 -6.83 -7.37 -3.72
C ALA A 73 -5.94 -7.96 -2.63
N ALA A 74 -6.08 -7.46 -1.40
CA ALA A 74 -5.29 -7.93 -0.27
C ALA A 74 -6.11 -7.96 1.02
N TYR A 75 -5.69 -8.82 1.94
CA TYR A 75 -6.22 -8.94 3.28
C TYR A 75 -5.07 -8.92 4.30
N SER A 76 -5.27 -8.24 5.43
CA SER A 76 -4.35 -8.19 6.57
C SER A 76 -5.03 -8.74 7.80
N LEU A 77 -4.52 -9.86 8.31
CA LEU A 77 -4.83 -10.44 9.60
C LEU A 77 -3.97 -9.75 10.65
N ASN A 78 -4.60 -8.94 11.50
CA ASN A 78 -3.91 -8.20 12.55
C ASN A 78 -4.12 -8.92 13.88
N ASN A 79 -3.04 -9.38 14.49
CA ASN A 79 -3.14 -10.12 15.74
C ASN A 79 -3.13 -9.19 16.94
N LYS A 80 -3.46 -9.78 18.10
CA LYS A 80 -3.37 -9.10 19.39
C LYS A 80 -1.95 -8.59 19.63
N GLY A 81 -1.83 -7.29 19.86
CA GLY A 81 -0.60 -6.61 20.18
C GLY A 81 -0.34 -6.48 21.68
N GLY A 82 0.67 -5.70 22.00
CA GLY A 82 1.04 -5.37 23.38
C GLY A 82 -0.10 -4.65 24.12
N SER A 83 -0.17 -4.85 25.44
CA SER A 83 -1.16 -4.19 26.32
C SER A 83 -2.64 -4.50 26.00
N GLY A 84 -2.92 -5.61 25.32
CA GLY A 84 -4.29 -6.08 25.08
C GLY A 84 -5.04 -5.39 23.94
N LEU A 85 -4.37 -4.52 23.17
CA LEU A 85 -4.93 -3.91 21.96
C LEU A 85 -4.78 -4.87 20.77
N GLU A 86 -5.88 -5.16 20.09
CA GLU A 86 -5.96 -5.94 18.86
C GLU A 86 -6.50 -5.01 17.77
N LYS A 87 -5.70 -4.76 16.73
CA LYS A 87 -6.15 -3.96 15.60
C LYS A 87 -7.13 -4.77 14.76
N GLY A 88 -8.17 -4.13 14.24
CA GLY A 88 -9.09 -4.79 13.32
C GLY A 88 -8.38 -5.22 12.04
N ASP A 89 -8.80 -6.35 11.48
CA ASP A 89 -8.34 -6.83 10.19
C ASP A 89 -8.64 -5.82 9.08
N ARG A 90 -7.87 -5.90 7.98
CA ARG A 90 -7.99 -4.93 6.87
C ARG A 90 -8.13 -5.59 5.53
N GLN A 91 -8.86 -4.92 4.65
CA GLN A 91 -9.07 -5.29 3.26
C GLN A 91 -8.63 -4.13 2.37
N PHE A 92 -8.03 -4.47 1.24
CA PHE A 92 -7.57 -3.48 0.26
C PHE A 92 -7.97 -3.92 -1.13
N LEU A 93 -8.55 -3.01 -1.91
CA LEU A 93 -8.81 -3.18 -3.33
C LEU A 93 -8.25 -1.98 -4.07
N ASN A 94 -7.46 -2.23 -5.12
CA ASN A 94 -6.85 -1.16 -5.91
C ASN A 94 -7.12 -1.37 -7.40
N ALA A 95 -7.34 -0.26 -8.10
CA ALA A 95 -7.39 -0.22 -9.56
C ALA A 95 -6.62 1.01 -10.03
N VAL A 96 -5.74 0.82 -11.01
CA VAL A 96 -4.84 1.87 -11.51
C VAL A 96 -4.91 1.91 -13.03
N GLY A 97 -5.01 3.10 -13.58
CA GLY A 97 -4.83 3.37 -15.01
C GLY A 97 -3.70 4.36 -15.22
N GLY A 98 -2.86 4.11 -16.21
CA GLY A 98 -1.68 4.94 -16.45
C GLY A 98 -1.32 5.13 -17.91
N VAL A 99 -0.61 6.22 -18.17
CA VAL A 99 -0.12 6.59 -19.50
C VAL A 99 1.30 7.12 -19.40
N ARG A 100 2.14 6.69 -20.35
CA ARG A 100 3.45 7.27 -20.63
C ARG A 100 3.30 8.33 -21.73
N PRO A 101 3.29 9.64 -21.45
CA PRO A 101 2.95 10.65 -22.46
C PRO A 101 4.01 10.85 -23.54
N ILE A 102 5.28 10.57 -23.23
CA ILE A 102 6.42 10.69 -24.14
C ILE A 102 7.08 9.32 -24.24
N LEU A 103 7.23 8.80 -25.45
CA LEU A 103 7.94 7.54 -25.67
C LEU A 103 9.44 7.84 -25.74
N SER A 104 10.08 7.94 -24.58
CA SER A 104 11.51 8.24 -24.47
C SER A 104 12.37 7.11 -25.03
N GLU A 105 13.50 7.47 -25.63
CA GLU A 105 14.50 6.52 -26.12
C GLU A 105 15.44 6.04 -25.00
N TYR A 106 16.30 5.07 -25.32
CA TYR A 106 17.24 4.53 -24.35
C TYR A 106 18.23 5.62 -23.89
N GLY A 107 18.27 5.86 -22.57
CA GLY A 107 19.15 6.87 -21.96
C GLY A 107 18.48 8.24 -21.74
N GLU A 108 17.22 8.40 -22.14
CA GLU A 108 16.41 9.57 -21.83
C GLU A 108 15.58 9.38 -20.54
N PRO A 109 15.18 10.46 -19.86
CA PRO A 109 14.24 10.36 -18.76
C PRO A 109 12.88 9.87 -19.26
N ASP A 110 12.30 8.92 -18.54
CA ASP A 110 10.98 8.36 -18.81
C ASP A 110 10.00 8.74 -17.71
N THR A 111 8.78 9.11 -18.10
CA THR A 111 7.73 9.55 -17.15
C THR A 111 6.41 8.87 -17.46
N VAL A 112 5.82 8.28 -16.42
CA VAL A 112 4.49 7.68 -16.45
C VAL A 112 3.61 8.40 -15.44
N PHE A 113 2.43 8.84 -15.87
CA PHE A 113 1.39 9.36 -14.99
C PHE A 113 0.30 8.32 -14.83
N MET A 114 -0.22 8.21 -13.61
CA MET A 114 -1.26 7.25 -13.27
C MET A 114 -2.31 7.92 -12.39
N LEU A 115 -3.50 7.32 -12.41
CA LEU A 115 -4.58 7.60 -11.50
C LEU A 115 -4.99 6.29 -10.84
N GLU A 116 -4.98 6.28 -9.52
CA GLU A 116 -5.33 5.11 -8.71
C GLU A 116 -6.65 5.34 -7.98
N LEU A 117 -7.46 4.29 -7.92
CA LEU A 117 -8.58 4.15 -7.00
C LEU A 117 -8.15 3.14 -5.94
N ASN A 118 -8.13 3.58 -4.68
CA ASN A 118 -7.73 2.76 -3.55
C ASN A 118 -8.93 2.67 -2.59
N TRP A 119 -9.51 1.49 -2.45
CA TRP A 119 -10.51 1.22 -1.43
C TRP A 119 -9.87 0.43 -0.30
N GLU A 120 -10.13 0.86 0.93
CA GLU A 120 -9.72 0.14 2.12
C GLU A 120 -10.87 0.03 3.11
N ARG A 121 -10.88 -1.09 3.84
CA ARG A 121 -11.80 -1.31 4.95
C ARG A 121 -11.02 -1.88 6.11
N SER A 122 -11.27 -1.34 7.30
CA SER A 122 -10.74 -1.84 8.56
C SER A 122 -11.90 -2.26 9.46
N ASP A 123 -11.80 -3.44 10.05
CA ASP A 123 -12.68 -3.83 11.15
C ASP A 123 -12.39 -2.99 12.39
N ARG A 124 -13.29 -3.06 13.38
CA ARG A 124 -13.11 -2.37 14.66
C ARG A 124 -11.95 -2.98 15.44
N ASP A 125 -11.16 -2.13 16.07
CA ASP A 125 -10.16 -2.54 17.03
C ASP A 125 -10.84 -3.11 18.29
N LYS A 126 -10.10 -3.94 19.03
CA LYS A 126 -10.53 -4.44 20.34
C LYS A 126 -9.47 -4.11 21.40
N LEU A 127 -9.91 -3.64 22.56
CA LEU A 127 -9.07 -3.48 23.74
C LEU A 127 -9.53 -4.44 24.82
N ASN A 128 -8.64 -5.36 25.24
CA ASN A 128 -8.96 -6.42 26.20
C ASN A 128 -10.21 -7.23 25.81
N GLY A 129 -10.40 -7.45 24.50
CA GLY A 129 -11.54 -8.17 23.93
C GLY A 129 -12.80 -7.32 23.71
N LEU A 130 -12.82 -6.07 24.17
CA LEU A 130 -13.95 -5.15 23.97
C LEU A 130 -13.76 -4.33 22.70
N SER A 131 -14.75 -4.36 21.80
CA SER A 131 -14.71 -3.58 20.55
C SER A 131 -14.75 -2.08 20.83
N LEU A 132 -13.86 -1.34 20.16
CA LEU A 132 -13.79 0.11 20.25
C LEU A 132 -14.77 0.75 19.25
N ALA A 133 -15.73 1.53 19.78
CA ALA A 133 -16.83 2.09 19.01
C ALA A 133 -16.41 3.13 17.94
N ASN A 134 -15.25 3.76 18.12
CA ASN A 134 -14.74 4.83 17.24
C ASN A 134 -13.48 4.38 16.51
N THR A 135 -13.49 3.19 15.91
CA THR A 135 -12.35 2.63 15.15
C THR A 135 -12.82 1.88 13.91
N GLY A 136 -12.00 1.86 12.87
CA GLY A 136 -12.30 1.17 11.60
C GLY A 136 -13.36 1.90 10.76
N GLY A 137 -13.86 1.21 9.74
CA GLY A 137 -14.72 1.80 8.71
C GLY A 137 -14.19 1.51 7.31
N SER A 138 -14.72 2.22 6.32
CA SER A 138 -14.25 2.10 4.94
C SER A 138 -13.95 3.46 4.33
N GLU A 139 -12.94 3.49 3.47
CA GLU A 139 -12.47 4.69 2.81
C GLU A 139 -12.20 4.38 1.33
N LEU A 140 -12.52 5.34 0.47
CA LEU A 140 -12.19 5.31 -0.95
C LEU A 140 -11.37 6.54 -1.28
N PHE A 141 -10.24 6.34 -1.94
CA PHE A 141 -9.33 7.38 -2.37
C PHE A 141 -9.20 7.41 -3.88
N ILE A 142 -8.98 8.62 -4.41
CA ILE A 142 -8.45 8.85 -5.74
C ILE A 142 -7.04 9.42 -5.62
N SER A 143 -6.09 8.87 -6.38
CA SER A 143 -4.68 9.17 -6.19
C SER A 143 -3.98 9.47 -7.51
N PRO A 144 -3.66 10.73 -7.82
CA PRO A 144 -2.69 11.04 -8.87
C PRO A 144 -1.30 10.55 -8.46
N VAL A 145 -0.64 9.83 -9.37
CA VAL A 145 0.68 9.23 -9.17
C VAL A 145 1.57 9.51 -10.37
N PHE A 146 2.86 9.71 -10.15
CA PHE A 146 3.86 9.78 -11.20
C PHE A 146 5.03 8.85 -10.90
N TRP A 147 5.56 8.23 -11.94
CA TRP A 147 6.86 7.55 -11.92
C TRP A 147 7.77 8.28 -12.89
N TRP A 148 8.89 8.78 -12.38
CA TRP A 148 9.97 9.35 -13.17
C TRP A 148 11.18 8.43 -13.05
N THR A 149 11.74 8.00 -14.17
CA THR A 149 12.91 7.11 -14.18
C THR A 149 13.98 7.64 -15.10
N TYR A 150 15.24 7.58 -14.64
CA TYR A 150 16.40 7.93 -15.44
C TYR A 150 17.56 7.00 -15.08
N ARG A 151 17.98 6.20 -16.06
CA ARG A 151 19.04 5.19 -15.89
C ARG A 151 18.73 4.26 -14.70
N GLN A 152 19.54 4.29 -13.65
CA GLN A 152 19.40 3.46 -12.45
C GLN A 152 18.43 4.02 -11.42
N ILE A 153 18.00 5.28 -11.56
CA ILE A 153 17.23 6.01 -10.57
C ILE A 153 15.76 6.03 -10.98
N ALA A 154 14.87 5.82 -10.00
CA ALA A 154 13.45 6.11 -10.13
C ALA A 154 12.98 6.96 -8.96
N VAL A 155 12.19 7.98 -9.25
CA VAL A 155 11.43 8.77 -8.28
C VAL A 155 9.96 8.47 -8.52
N LYS A 156 9.26 8.00 -7.50
CA LYS A 156 7.83 7.74 -7.56
C LYS A 156 7.13 8.57 -6.51
N GLY A 157 6.04 9.21 -6.87
CA GLY A 157 5.29 10.02 -5.92
C GLY A 157 3.81 10.01 -6.21
N GLY A 158 3.02 10.27 -5.19
CA GLY A 158 1.57 10.37 -5.29
C GLY A 158 0.94 10.95 -4.04
N VAL A 159 -0.30 11.40 -4.21
CA VAL A 159 -1.14 11.90 -3.12
C VAL A 159 -2.48 11.20 -3.21
N GLN A 160 -2.92 10.56 -2.13
CA GLN A 160 -4.25 9.99 -2.01
C GLN A 160 -5.19 11.05 -1.45
N LEU A 161 -6.28 11.30 -2.17
CA LEU A 161 -7.33 12.22 -1.78
C LEU A 161 -8.60 11.41 -1.46
N PRO A 162 -9.13 11.48 -0.23
CA PRO A 162 -10.34 10.75 0.11
C PRO A 162 -11.53 11.32 -0.64
N VAL A 163 -12.31 10.43 -1.25
CA VAL A 163 -13.57 10.78 -1.96
C VAL A 163 -14.79 10.25 -1.23
N MET A 164 -14.65 9.18 -0.44
CA MET A 164 -15.69 8.65 0.44
C MET A 164 -15.04 8.14 1.73
N GLN A 165 -15.62 8.48 2.88
CA GLN A 165 -15.18 8.03 4.19
C GLN A 165 -16.42 7.65 5.00
N ASP A 166 -16.57 6.36 5.29
CA ASP A 166 -17.62 5.81 6.16
C ASP A 166 -16.94 5.20 7.40
N LEU A 167 -16.53 6.10 8.30
CA LEU A 167 -15.81 5.76 9.52
C LEU A 167 -16.80 5.46 10.65
N ASN A 168 -16.48 4.46 11.45
CA ASN A 168 -17.31 4.09 12.59
C ASN A 168 -17.32 5.17 13.68
N GLY A 169 -18.50 5.63 14.10
CA GLY A 169 -18.62 6.53 15.25
C GLY A 169 -17.97 7.89 15.02
N THR A 170 -17.35 8.47 16.05
CA THR A 170 -16.66 9.76 15.94
C THR A 170 -15.16 9.55 15.76
N GLN A 171 -14.69 9.70 14.52
CA GLN A 171 -13.29 9.62 14.14
C GLN A 171 -12.90 10.89 13.35
N PRO A 172 -11.64 11.33 13.43
CA PRO A 172 -11.15 12.36 12.53
C PRO A 172 -11.08 11.79 11.11
N ASP A 173 -11.64 12.54 10.15
CA ASP A 173 -11.52 12.22 8.74
C ASP A 173 -10.09 12.46 8.25
N ASN A 174 -9.69 11.73 7.22
CA ASN A 174 -8.45 11.99 6.51
C ASN A 174 -8.63 13.18 5.55
N ASP A 175 -7.64 14.07 5.50
CA ASP A 175 -7.59 15.15 4.52
C ASP A 175 -6.86 14.69 3.24
N TYR A 176 -5.66 14.11 3.39
CA TYR A 176 -4.85 13.57 2.30
C TYR A 176 -3.75 12.65 2.83
N ARG A 177 -3.18 11.79 1.97
CA ARG A 177 -1.99 10.98 2.29
C ARG A 177 -0.95 11.08 1.17
N GLY A 178 0.23 11.61 1.46
CA GLY A 178 1.30 11.77 0.48
C GLY A 178 2.39 10.69 0.61
N LYS A 179 2.94 10.25 -0.53
CA LYS A 179 4.11 9.36 -0.55
C LYS A 179 5.11 9.79 -1.61
N LEU A 180 6.39 9.73 -1.27
CA LEU A 180 7.51 9.90 -2.19
C LEU A 180 8.52 8.78 -1.95
N GLU A 181 8.97 8.14 -3.03
CA GLU A 181 9.92 7.04 -3.02
C GLU A 181 11.09 7.36 -3.96
N LEU A 182 12.31 7.14 -3.49
CA LEU A 182 13.51 7.13 -4.30
C LEU A 182 14.01 5.68 -4.39
N VAL A 183 14.18 5.19 -5.61
CA VAL A 183 14.65 3.83 -5.89
C VAL A 183 15.92 3.90 -6.71
N TYR A 184 16.92 3.12 -6.33
CA TYR A 184 18.19 2.96 -7.04
C TYR A 184 18.41 1.48 -7.39
N HIS A 185 18.75 1.19 -8.63
CA HIS A 185 19.07 -0.15 -9.10
C HIS A 185 20.60 -0.30 -9.24
N PHE A 186 21.16 -1.31 -8.56
CA PHE A 186 22.59 -1.66 -8.59
C PHE A 186 22.95 -2.53 -9.80
#